data_AF-A0A2E3A4T8-F1
#
_entry.id   AF-A0A2E3A4T8-F1
#
_cell.length_a   1.000
_cell.length_b   1.000
_cell.length_c   1.000
_cell.angle_alpha   90.00
_cell.angle_beta   90.00
_cell.angle_gamma   90.00
#
_symmetry.space_group_name_H-M   'P 1'
#
loop_
_entity.id
_entity.type
_entity.pdbx_description
1 polymer ?
#
loop_
_entity_poly.entity_id
_entity_poly.type
_entity_poly.pdbx_seq_one_letter_code
_entity_poly.pdbx_strand_id
1 'polypeptide(L)'
;MHIEDEHDGLKKLQLEKLTNLLKEIYPSNSFYRHKLDKSGFKISDLDEGGTLEELLEKLPFTEKSELQADQEKFPPYGSNLTYELDCYRRIHRTSGTTGAPIYWLDTADSWQWFIDCWKKVYVGVGLEKSDRIFFPFSFGPFIGFWGAFEAGLQLGNFCLAGGGMSSVGRLAYLLEHEITVVCCTPTYALHLAEVAEENSIELSGRSVRLLVVAGEPGGLVPGTRKRIAELWGAEVRDHHGMTEIGCVTYESRESPG
;
A
#
# COMPACT_ATOMS: atom_id res chain seq x y z
N MET A 1 13.28 -0.41 30.54
CA MET A 1 13.69 -1.04 29.28
C MET A 1 13.65 0.08 28.27
N HIS A 2 14.83 0.59 27.92
CA HIS A 2 14.98 1.93 27.36
C HIS A 2 14.71 1.90 25.84
N ILE A 3 14.24 3.02 25.26
CA ILE A 3 13.94 3.17 23.82
C ILE A 3 15.13 2.75 22.93
N GLU A 4 16.36 2.89 23.44
CA GLU A 4 17.59 2.44 22.78
C GLU A 4 17.66 0.90 22.64
N ASP A 5 17.22 0.14 23.66
CA ASP A 5 17.18 -1.33 23.62
C ASP A 5 16.18 -1.84 22.57
N GLU A 6 15.05 -1.14 22.39
CA GLU A 6 14.03 -1.46 21.39
C GLU A 6 14.53 -1.16 19.97
N HIS A 7 15.28 -0.07 19.80
CA HIS A 7 15.85 0.32 18.51
C HIS A 7 16.96 -0.65 18.05
N ASP A 8 17.84 -1.06 18.96
CA ASP A 8 18.88 -2.04 18.66
C ASP A 8 18.30 -3.44 18.38
N GLY A 9 17.24 -3.82 19.13
CA GLY A 9 16.48 -5.04 18.85
C GLY A 9 15.83 -5.03 17.46
N LEU A 10 15.28 -3.89 17.03
CA LEU A 10 14.68 -3.73 15.70
C LEU A 10 15.71 -3.85 14.59
N LYS A 11 16.87 -3.18 14.70
CA LYS A 11 17.94 -3.25 13.69
C LYS A 11 18.46 -4.67 13.52
N LYS A 12 18.62 -5.41 14.61
CA LYS A 12 19.03 -6.82 14.57
C LYS A 12 18.01 -7.66 13.81
N LEU A 13 16.71 -7.47 14.08
CA LEU A 13 15.64 -8.17 13.36
C LEU A 13 15.61 -7.80 11.87
N GLN A 14 15.82 -6.53 11.53
CA GLN A 14 15.87 -6.07 10.14
C GLN A 14 17.05 -6.69 9.38
N LEU A 15 18.23 -6.72 9.99
CA LEU A 15 19.42 -7.37 9.42
C LEU A 15 19.17 -8.86 9.19
N GLU A 16 18.59 -9.57 10.17
CA GLU A 16 18.25 -10.99 10.04
C GLU A 16 17.27 -11.23 8.87
N LYS A 17 16.20 -10.44 8.79
CA LYS A 17 15.19 -10.56 7.72
C LYS A 17 15.77 -10.25 6.35
N LEU A 18 16.58 -9.20 6.23
CA LEU A 18 17.22 -8.83 4.97
C LEU A 18 18.23 -9.91 4.52
N THR A 19 19.00 -10.45 5.46
CA THR A 19 19.94 -11.54 5.17
C THR A 19 19.22 -12.78 4.65
N ASN A 20 18.13 -13.19 5.31
CA ASN A 20 17.33 -14.34 4.88
C ASN A 20 16.69 -14.11 3.50
N LEU A 21 16.15 -12.91 3.26
CA LEU A 21 15.61 -12.53 1.95
C LEU A 21 16.67 -12.63 0.85
N LEU A 22 17.87 -12.09 1.06
CA LEU A 22 18.95 -12.14 0.08
C LEU A 22 19.40 -13.59 -0.20
N LYS A 23 19.49 -14.42 0.84
CA LYS A 23 19.79 -15.87 0.69
C LYS A 23 18.72 -16.62 -0.10
N GLU A 24 17.46 -16.22 0.03
CA GLU A 24 16.34 -16.81 -0.70
C GLU A 24 16.30 -16.38 -2.17
N ILE A 25 16.47 -15.08 -2.46
CA ILE A 25 16.31 -14.58 -3.84
C ILE A 25 17.54 -14.84 -4.71
N TYR A 26 18.75 -14.80 -4.17
CA TYR A 26 19.98 -14.96 -4.96
C TYR A 26 20.05 -16.25 -5.81
N PRO A 27 19.71 -17.45 -5.31
CA PRO A 27 19.83 -18.68 -6.08
C PRO A 27 18.81 -18.86 -7.20
N SER A 28 17.62 -18.23 -7.13
CA SER A 28 16.53 -18.43 -8.10
C SER A 28 16.12 -17.18 -8.87
N ASN A 29 16.11 -15.98 -8.27
CA ASN A 29 15.71 -14.75 -8.92
C ASN A 29 16.83 -14.24 -9.86
N SER A 30 16.67 -14.43 -11.17
CA SER A 30 17.69 -14.07 -12.16
C SER A 30 17.94 -12.57 -12.27
N PHE A 31 16.90 -11.75 -12.08
CA PHE A 31 17.02 -10.28 -12.10
C PHE A 31 17.96 -9.81 -10.97
N TYR A 32 17.66 -10.18 -9.73
CA TYR A 32 18.46 -9.74 -8.58
C TYR A 32 19.84 -10.37 -8.54
N ARG A 33 20.00 -11.64 -8.95
CA ARG A 33 21.32 -12.27 -9.06
C ARG A 33 22.24 -11.49 -10.00
N HIS A 34 21.76 -11.18 -11.21
CA HIS A 34 22.54 -10.41 -12.18
C HIS A 34 22.90 -9.02 -11.66
N LYS A 35 21.94 -8.36 -11.00
CA LYS A 35 22.13 -7.01 -10.44
C LYS A 35 23.15 -6.99 -9.31
N LEU A 36 23.07 -7.94 -8.38
CA LEU A 36 23.99 -8.08 -7.25
C LEU A 36 25.40 -8.45 -7.72
N ASP A 37 25.53 -9.41 -8.64
CA ASP A 37 26.84 -9.80 -9.19
C ASP A 37 27.53 -8.60 -9.87
N LYS A 38 26.75 -7.76 -10.59
CA LYS A 38 27.25 -6.57 -11.27
C LYS A 38 27.67 -5.45 -10.32
N SER A 39 27.08 -5.36 -9.13
CA SER A 39 27.51 -4.39 -8.10
C SER A 39 28.76 -4.83 -7.34
N GLY A 40 29.26 -6.05 -7.60
CA GLY A 40 30.39 -6.64 -6.88
C GLY A 40 30.00 -7.23 -5.52
N PHE A 41 28.69 -7.28 -5.20
CA PHE A 41 28.18 -7.95 -4.01
C PHE A 41 28.40 -9.45 -4.14
N LYS A 42 28.96 -10.09 -3.11
CA LYS A 42 29.09 -11.55 -3.08
C LYS A 42 28.14 -12.12 -2.05
N ILE A 43 27.45 -13.20 -2.40
CA ILE A 43 26.52 -13.83 -1.46
C ILE A 43 27.21 -14.31 -0.17
N SER A 44 28.51 -14.61 -0.23
CA SER A 44 29.35 -14.92 0.93
C SER A 44 29.51 -13.77 1.92
N ASP A 45 29.31 -12.52 1.48
CA ASP A 45 29.39 -11.33 2.35
C ASP A 45 28.30 -11.37 3.44
N LEU A 46 27.25 -12.18 3.26
CA LEU A 46 26.21 -12.41 4.26
C LEU A 46 26.65 -13.30 5.42
N ASP A 47 27.72 -14.08 5.25
CA ASP A 47 28.23 -14.98 6.29
C ASP A 47 29.33 -14.33 7.14
N GLU A 48 29.82 -13.14 6.75
CA GLU A 48 30.85 -12.38 7.47
C GLU A 48 30.30 -11.68 8.74
N GLY A 49 28.98 -11.61 8.89
CA GLY A 49 28.33 -10.77 9.91
C GLY A 49 28.42 -9.29 9.57
N GLY A 50 28.08 -8.43 10.53
CA GLY A 50 28.12 -6.97 10.36
C GLY A 50 26.85 -6.29 10.85
N THR A 51 26.76 -4.99 10.57
CA THR A 51 25.60 -4.15 10.88
C THR A 51 24.64 -4.06 9.69
N LEU A 52 23.42 -3.59 9.93
CA LEU A 52 22.45 -3.33 8.87
C LEU A 52 22.99 -2.28 7.90
N GLU A 53 23.62 -1.23 8.42
CA GLU A 53 24.18 -0.12 7.65
C GLU A 53 25.29 -0.59 6.70
N GLU A 54 26.23 -1.39 7.20
CA GLU A 54 27.31 -1.97 6.38
C GLU A 54 26.78 -2.86 5.26
N LEU A 55 25.70 -3.62 5.52
CA LEU A 55 25.06 -4.42 4.48
C LEU A 55 24.39 -3.53 3.42
N LEU A 56 23.68 -2.49 3.85
CA LEU A 56 22.99 -1.56 2.94
C LEU A 56 23.95 -0.82 2.01
N GLU A 57 25.15 -0.46 2.48
CA GLU A 57 26.19 0.19 1.65
C GLU A 57 26.68 -0.70 0.49
N LYS A 58 26.57 -2.02 0.62
CA LYS A 58 26.98 -2.99 -0.41
C LYS A 58 25.88 -3.27 -1.45
N LEU A 59 24.63 -2.88 -1.18
CA LEU A 59 23.48 -3.24 -2.00
C LEU A 59 23.13 -2.15 -3.02
N PRO A 60 22.89 -2.50 -4.30
CA PRO A 60 22.47 -1.53 -5.30
C PRO A 60 20.99 -1.16 -5.16
N PHE A 61 20.64 0.09 -5.45
CA PHE A 61 19.24 0.50 -5.60
C PHE A 61 18.60 -0.15 -6.83
N THR A 62 17.30 -0.42 -6.76
CA THR A 62 16.49 -0.86 -7.91
C THR A 62 15.60 0.28 -8.38
N GLU A 63 15.69 0.60 -9.67
CA GLU A 63 14.84 1.61 -10.31
C GLU A 63 13.67 0.96 -11.06
N LYS A 64 12.57 1.72 -11.16
CA LYS A 64 11.39 1.30 -11.91
C LYS A 64 11.68 1.00 -13.39
N SER A 65 12.59 1.76 -13.98
CA SER A 65 13.06 1.61 -15.37
C SER A 65 13.71 0.24 -15.61
N GLU A 66 14.42 -0.29 -14.61
CA GLU A 66 15.04 -1.62 -14.69
C GLU A 66 13.99 -2.73 -14.71
N LEU A 67 12.94 -2.61 -13.89
CA LEU A 67 11.82 -3.56 -13.89
C LEU A 67 11.05 -3.53 -15.22
N GLN A 68 10.84 -2.34 -15.80
CA GLN A 68 10.20 -2.19 -17.11
C GLN A 68 11.04 -2.84 -18.22
N ALA A 69 12.35 -2.56 -18.26
CA ALA A 69 13.26 -3.13 -19.24
C ALA A 69 13.37 -4.66 -19.10
N ASP A 70 13.33 -5.17 -17.87
CA ASP A 70 13.31 -6.61 -17.60
C ASP A 70 12.05 -7.28 -18.15
N GLN A 71 10.86 -6.69 -17.95
CA GLN A 71 9.60 -7.22 -18.52
C GLN A 71 9.53 -7.12 -20.04
N GLU A 72 10.13 -6.08 -20.63
CA GLU A 72 10.25 -5.96 -22.09
C GLU A 72 11.17 -7.03 -22.67
N LYS A 73 12.29 -7.32 -22.00
CA LYS A 73 13.26 -8.33 -22.42
C LYS A 73 12.77 -9.76 -22.21
N PHE A 74 12.00 -10.00 -21.15
CA PHE A 74 11.50 -11.32 -20.75
C PHE A 74 9.97 -11.31 -20.57
N PRO A 75 9.19 -11.14 -21.66
CA PRO A 75 7.75 -11.04 -21.56
C PRO A 75 7.10 -12.38 -21.11
N PRO A 76 5.94 -12.33 -20.41
CA PRO A 76 5.19 -11.12 -20.06
C PRO A 76 5.53 -10.54 -18.68
N TYR A 77 6.22 -11.28 -17.80
CA TYR A 77 6.35 -10.94 -16.37
C TYR A 77 7.75 -10.52 -15.93
N GLY A 78 8.74 -10.59 -16.84
CA GLY A 78 10.13 -10.34 -16.51
C GLY A 78 10.80 -11.57 -15.90
N SER A 79 12.02 -11.36 -15.44
CA SER A 79 12.88 -12.32 -14.78
C SER A 79 13.02 -12.05 -13.27
N ASN A 80 12.35 -11.01 -12.77
CA ASN A 80 12.22 -10.69 -11.35
C ASN A 80 11.13 -11.53 -10.64
N LEU A 81 11.19 -12.85 -10.81
CA LEU A 81 10.35 -13.81 -10.10
C LEU A 81 11.26 -14.83 -9.40
N THR A 82 10.99 -15.09 -8.12
CA THR A 82 11.81 -15.96 -7.27
C THR A 82 11.37 -17.43 -7.35
N TYR A 83 10.08 -17.67 -7.60
CA TYR A 83 9.48 -19.00 -7.64
C TYR A 83 8.96 -19.34 -9.05
N GLU A 84 8.61 -20.59 -9.27
CA GLU A 84 7.90 -21.01 -10.48
C GLU A 84 6.54 -20.29 -10.61
N LEU A 85 6.10 -20.07 -11.85
CA LEU A 85 4.91 -19.24 -12.13
C LEU A 85 3.64 -19.75 -11.43
N ASP A 86 3.51 -21.07 -11.26
CA ASP A 86 2.37 -21.71 -10.59
C ASP A 86 2.26 -21.41 -9.08
N CYS A 87 3.30 -20.82 -8.48
CA CYS A 87 3.27 -20.36 -7.08
C CYS A 87 2.52 -19.03 -6.93
N TYR A 88 2.39 -18.25 -7.99
CA TYR A 88 1.75 -16.93 -7.98
C TYR A 88 0.23 -17.08 -8.17
N ARG A 89 -0.53 -16.33 -7.38
CA ARG A 89 -2.00 -16.46 -7.29
C ARG A 89 -2.74 -15.20 -7.74
N ARG A 90 -2.03 -14.11 -7.96
CA ARG A 90 -2.61 -12.79 -8.20
C ARG A 90 -1.66 -11.95 -9.03
N ILE A 91 -2.25 -11.09 -9.86
CA ILE A 91 -1.53 -10.14 -10.70
C ILE A 91 -2.18 -8.76 -10.63
N HIS A 92 -1.31 -7.75 -10.54
CA HIS A 92 -1.64 -6.35 -10.70
C HIS A 92 -0.88 -5.72 -11.84
N ARG A 93 -1.32 -4.51 -12.18
CA ARG A 93 -0.73 -3.68 -13.19
C ARG A 93 -0.69 -2.23 -12.73
N THR A 94 0.47 -1.60 -12.84
CA THR A 94 0.59 -0.15 -12.63
C THR A 94 -0.03 0.63 -13.79
N SER A 95 -0.44 1.88 -13.55
CA SER A 95 -1.18 2.70 -14.54
C SER A 95 -0.38 3.11 -15.77
N GLY A 96 0.95 2.98 -15.77
CA GLY A 96 1.80 3.27 -16.93
C GLY A 96 1.89 4.76 -17.31
N THR A 97 1.73 5.67 -16.34
CA THR A 97 1.75 7.14 -16.62
C THR A 97 3.07 7.64 -17.20
N THR A 98 4.18 6.94 -16.94
CA THR A 98 5.53 7.26 -17.43
C THR A 98 6.22 6.04 -18.07
N GLY A 99 5.51 5.32 -18.94
CA GLY A 99 6.08 4.22 -19.73
C GLY A 99 5.25 2.95 -19.70
N ALA A 100 5.86 1.82 -20.07
CA ALA A 100 5.16 0.54 -20.04
C ALA A 100 4.67 0.22 -18.61
N PRO A 101 3.44 -0.28 -18.46
CA PRO A 101 2.94 -0.74 -17.17
C PRO A 101 3.82 -1.89 -16.66
N ILE A 102 3.99 -1.97 -15.34
CA ILE A 102 4.64 -3.11 -14.69
C ILE A 102 3.55 -4.08 -14.24
N TYR A 103 3.69 -5.35 -14.61
CA TYR A 103 2.94 -6.44 -14.01
C TYR A 103 3.56 -6.85 -12.67
N TRP A 104 2.74 -6.99 -11.64
CA TRP A 104 3.20 -7.34 -10.30
C TRP A 104 2.47 -8.60 -9.83
N LEU A 105 3.23 -9.66 -9.54
CA LEU A 105 2.68 -10.96 -9.19
C LEU A 105 2.93 -11.26 -7.71
N ASP A 106 1.90 -11.76 -7.04
CA ASP A 106 1.95 -12.12 -5.64
C ASP A 106 1.70 -13.62 -5.44
N THR A 107 2.48 -14.24 -4.56
CA THR A 107 2.15 -15.56 -3.98
C THR A 107 1.04 -15.37 -2.94
N ALA A 108 0.47 -16.48 -2.46
CA ALA A 108 -0.49 -16.41 -1.36
C ALA A 108 0.12 -15.75 -0.11
N ASP A 109 1.38 -16.10 0.20
CA ASP A 109 2.09 -15.59 1.38
C ASP A 109 2.48 -14.12 1.22
N SER A 110 2.97 -13.68 0.05
CA SER A 110 3.30 -12.27 -0.19
C SER A 110 2.05 -11.38 -0.14
N TRP A 111 0.93 -11.88 -0.68
CA TRP A 111 -0.34 -11.18 -0.60
C TRP A 111 -0.87 -11.11 0.84
N GLN A 112 -0.78 -12.20 1.60
CA GLN A 112 -1.17 -12.19 3.00
C GLN A 112 -0.32 -11.22 3.84
N TRP A 113 0.98 -11.13 3.56
CA TRP A 113 1.85 -10.11 4.16
C TRP A 113 1.37 -8.69 3.84
N PHE A 114 0.99 -8.42 2.59
CA PHE A 114 0.43 -7.13 2.18
C PHE A 114 -0.85 -6.78 2.96
N ILE A 115 -1.74 -7.76 3.16
CA ILE A 115 -2.95 -7.61 3.97
C ILE A 115 -2.60 -7.32 5.43
N ASP A 116 -1.62 -8.03 6.00
CA ASP A 116 -1.20 -7.82 7.39
C ASP A 116 -0.59 -6.43 7.61
N CYS A 117 0.11 -5.88 6.62
CA CYS A 117 0.54 -4.49 6.63
C CYS A 117 -0.66 -3.52 6.66
N TRP A 118 -1.70 -3.75 5.86
CA TRP A 118 -2.93 -2.95 5.92
C TRP A 118 -3.66 -3.07 7.26
N LYS A 119 -3.63 -4.23 7.92
CA LYS A 119 -4.16 -4.35 9.29
C LYS A 119 -3.42 -3.42 10.26
N LYS A 120 -2.10 -3.26 10.11
CA LYS A 120 -1.33 -2.28 10.91
C LYS A 120 -1.71 -0.84 10.58
N VAL A 121 -1.92 -0.52 9.30
CA VAL A 121 -2.48 0.77 8.88
C VAL A 121 -3.81 1.02 9.59
N TYR A 122 -4.73 0.05 9.58
CA TYR A 122 -6.03 0.19 10.23
C TYR A 122 -5.97 0.41 11.74
N VAL A 123 -5.10 -0.30 12.44
CA VAL A 123 -4.84 -0.04 13.86
C VAL A 123 -4.33 1.38 14.04
N GLY A 124 -3.32 1.79 13.26
CA GLY A 124 -2.72 3.11 13.33
C GLY A 124 -3.69 4.25 13.08
N VAL A 125 -4.53 4.13 12.06
CA VAL A 125 -5.54 5.14 11.72
C VAL A 125 -6.78 5.07 12.60
N GLY A 126 -6.82 4.20 13.61
CA GLY A 126 -7.91 4.13 14.58
C GLY A 126 -9.21 3.54 14.02
N LEU A 127 -9.11 2.49 13.20
CA LEU A 127 -10.26 1.69 12.79
C LEU A 127 -10.85 0.96 14.01
N GLU A 128 -12.16 1.01 14.14
CA GLU A 128 -12.95 0.38 15.18
C GLU A 128 -13.70 -0.83 14.63
N LYS A 129 -14.01 -1.79 15.50
CA LYS A 129 -14.71 -3.02 15.10
C LYS A 129 -16.13 -2.76 14.56
N SER A 130 -16.78 -1.69 15.02
CA SER A 130 -18.09 -1.25 14.55
C SER A 130 -18.06 -0.54 13.20
N ASP A 131 -16.87 -0.23 12.66
CA ASP A 131 -16.79 0.53 11.43
C ASP A 131 -17.28 -0.24 10.21
N ARG A 132 -17.89 0.55 9.32
CA ARG A 132 -18.41 0.15 8.03
C ARG A 132 -17.58 0.89 6.99
N ILE A 133 -16.82 0.15 6.19
CA ILE A 133 -15.76 0.69 5.35
C ILE A 133 -16.22 0.70 3.90
N PHE A 134 -16.14 1.86 3.25
CA PHE A 134 -16.46 2.01 1.84
C PHE A 134 -15.24 2.34 1.02
N PHE A 135 -15.15 1.66 -0.11
CA PHE A 135 -14.09 1.82 -1.10
C PHE A 135 -14.72 2.32 -2.40
N PRO A 136 -14.92 3.64 -2.56
CA PRO A 136 -15.45 4.22 -3.79
C PRO A 136 -14.37 4.27 -4.89
N PHE A 137 -13.71 3.14 -5.10
CA PHE A 137 -12.56 2.96 -5.96
C PHE A 137 -12.84 1.85 -6.98
N SER A 138 -12.18 1.91 -8.14
CA SER A 138 -12.30 0.85 -9.14
C SER A 138 -11.50 -0.38 -8.73
N PHE A 139 -12.17 -1.49 -8.48
CA PHE A 139 -11.54 -2.79 -8.24
C PHE A 139 -11.14 -3.43 -9.57
N GLY A 140 -10.06 -2.91 -10.15
CA GLY A 140 -9.48 -3.35 -11.42
C GLY A 140 -8.02 -3.79 -11.28
N PRO A 141 -7.22 -3.74 -12.36
CA PRO A 141 -5.82 -4.20 -12.36
C PRO A 141 -4.89 -3.44 -11.41
N PHE A 142 -5.26 -2.25 -10.98
CA PHE A 142 -4.44 -1.47 -10.04
C PHE A 142 -4.60 -1.99 -8.61
N ILE A 143 -3.49 -2.14 -7.90
CA ILE A 143 -3.42 -2.79 -6.58
C ILE A 143 -4.14 -2.02 -5.47
N GLY A 144 -4.18 -0.69 -5.56
CA GLY A 144 -4.57 0.28 -4.53
C GLY A 144 -5.27 -0.30 -3.29
N PHE A 145 -6.60 -0.19 -3.24
CA PHE A 145 -7.39 -0.55 -2.07
C PHE A 145 -7.79 -2.03 -1.97
N TRP A 146 -7.23 -2.91 -2.79
CA TRP A 146 -7.51 -4.35 -2.62
C TRP A 146 -7.02 -4.88 -1.27
N GLY A 147 -5.79 -4.50 -0.87
CA GLY A 147 -5.22 -4.92 0.41
C GLY A 147 -6.01 -4.36 1.60
N ALA A 148 -6.44 -3.10 1.48
CA ALA A 148 -7.30 -2.44 2.45
C ALA A 148 -8.67 -3.16 2.58
N PHE A 149 -9.31 -3.47 1.45
CA PHE A 149 -10.59 -4.18 1.42
C PHE A 149 -10.50 -5.56 2.08
N GLU A 150 -9.50 -6.36 1.71
CA GLU A 150 -9.31 -7.69 2.29
C GLU A 150 -8.90 -7.64 3.76
N ALA A 151 -8.08 -6.65 4.17
CA ALA A 151 -7.74 -6.45 5.57
C ALA A 151 -8.98 -6.11 6.41
N GLY A 152 -9.87 -5.25 5.92
CA GLY A 152 -11.12 -4.93 6.59
C GLY A 152 -12.01 -6.17 6.78
N LEU A 153 -12.13 -7.02 5.74
CA LEU A 153 -12.85 -8.29 5.84
C LEU A 153 -12.22 -9.25 6.86
N GLN A 154 -10.89 -9.40 6.85
CA GLN A 154 -10.19 -10.28 7.80
C GLN A 154 -10.26 -9.76 9.26
N LEU A 155 -10.44 -8.46 9.45
CA LEU A 155 -10.71 -7.85 10.77
C LEU A 155 -12.17 -7.97 11.21
N GLY A 156 -13.06 -8.42 10.32
CA GLY A 156 -14.49 -8.62 10.60
C GLY A 156 -15.34 -7.36 10.41
N ASN A 157 -14.83 -6.33 9.73
CA ASN A 157 -15.58 -5.13 9.41
C ASN A 157 -16.56 -5.36 8.26
N PHE A 158 -17.60 -4.53 8.19
CA PHE A 158 -18.53 -4.52 7.07
C PHE A 158 -17.94 -3.67 5.93
N CYS A 159 -17.48 -4.32 4.85
CA CYS A 159 -16.79 -3.65 3.74
C CYS A 159 -17.65 -3.60 2.48
N LEU A 160 -17.72 -2.43 1.84
CA LEU A 160 -18.46 -2.19 0.60
C LEU A 160 -17.52 -1.73 -0.53
N ALA A 161 -17.62 -2.40 -1.67
CA ALA A 161 -16.91 -2.01 -2.89
C ALA A 161 -17.82 -1.13 -3.78
N GLY A 162 -17.39 0.10 -4.08
CA GLY A 162 -18.12 1.04 -4.94
C GLY A 162 -17.64 1.04 -6.40
N GLY A 163 -16.87 0.02 -6.82
CA GLY A 163 -16.34 -0.09 -8.18
C GLY A 163 -17.45 -0.06 -9.23
N GLY A 164 -17.23 0.66 -10.34
CA GLY A 164 -18.18 0.73 -11.46
C GLY A 164 -19.43 1.61 -11.25
N MET A 165 -19.70 2.08 -10.04
CA MET A 165 -20.81 3.01 -9.75
C MET A 165 -20.49 4.45 -10.17
N SER A 166 -21.52 5.23 -10.49
CA SER A 166 -21.40 6.69 -10.66
C SER A 166 -21.11 7.37 -9.31
N SER A 167 -20.56 8.60 -9.33
CA SER A 167 -20.30 9.36 -8.11
C SER A 167 -21.57 9.58 -7.27
N VAL A 168 -22.71 9.92 -7.90
CA VAL A 168 -24.01 10.04 -7.22
C VAL A 168 -24.47 8.69 -6.64
N GLY A 169 -24.30 7.59 -7.38
CA GLY A 169 -24.61 6.25 -6.89
C GLY A 169 -23.76 5.86 -5.69
N ARG A 170 -22.46 6.22 -5.68
CA ARG A 170 -21.55 5.99 -4.54
C ARG A 170 -21.98 6.77 -3.31
N LEU A 171 -22.42 8.02 -3.47
CA LEU A 171 -22.93 8.84 -2.37
C LEU A 171 -24.22 8.25 -1.79
N ALA A 172 -25.17 7.86 -2.64
CA ALA A 172 -26.41 7.22 -2.21
C ALA A 172 -26.12 5.91 -1.45
N TYR A 173 -25.24 5.07 -1.98
CA TYR A 173 -24.86 3.79 -1.40
C TYR A 173 -24.15 3.95 -0.04
N LEU A 174 -23.28 4.95 0.07
CA LEU A 174 -22.62 5.33 1.32
C LEU A 174 -23.63 5.73 2.41
N LEU A 175 -24.64 6.53 2.05
CA LEU A 175 -25.67 6.99 2.99
C LEU A 175 -26.63 5.86 3.38
N GLU A 176 -27.10 5.08 2.42
CA GLU A 176 -28.01 3.96 2.63
C GLU A 176 -27.44 2.93 3.62
N HIS A 177 -26.13 2.72 3.57
CA HIS A 177 -25.44 1.76 4.41
C HIS A 177 -24.74 2.36 5.63
N GLU A 178 -24.98 3.64 5.94
CA GLU A 178 -24.43 4.32 7.12
C GLU A 178 -22.92 4.11 7.27
N ILE A 179 -22.18 4.29 6.18
CA ILE A 179 -20.72 4.11 6.17
C ILE A 179 -20.04 5.04 7.15
N THR A 180 -19.05 4.53 7.88
CA THR A 180 -18.29 5.29 8.88
C THR A 180 -16.87 5.62 8.43
N VAL A 181 -16.29 4.80 7.56
CA VAL A 181 -14.92 4.98 7.04
C VAL A 181 -14.90 4.93 5.52
N VAL A 182 -14.24 5.90 4.88
CA VAL A 182 -14.06 5.94 3.43
C VAL A 182 -12.58 5.84 3.07
N CYS A 183 -12.22 4.87 2.21
CA CYS A 183 -10.87 4.72 1.68
C CYS A 183 -10.82 5.17 0.21
N CYS A 184 -10.15 6.29 -0.08
CA CYS A 184 -10.10 6.86 -1.43
C CYS A 184 -8.84 7.72 -1.65
N THR A 185 -8.69 8.33 -2.83
CA THR A 185 -7.62 9.32 -3.04
C THR A 185 -8.08 10.71 -2.56
N PRO A 186 -7.18 11.60 -2.12
CA PRO A 186 -7.53 12.98 -1.75
C PRO A 186 -8.34 13.74 -2.82
N THR A 187 -7.95 13.65 -4.09
CA THR A 187 -8.68 14.31 -5.19
C THR A 187 -10.08 13.73 -5.34
N TYR A 188 -10.23 12.42 -5.17
CA TYR A 188 -11.54 11.79 -5.28
C TYR A 188 -12.45 12.09 -4.08
N ALA A 189 -11.88 12.26 -2.89
CA ALA A 189 -12.62 12.75 -1.72
C ALA A 189 -13.19 14.16 -1.96
N LEU A 190 -12.39 15.06 -2.56
CA LEU A 190 -12.85 16.40 -2.95
C LEU A 190 -13.93 16.32 -4.03
N HIS A 191 -13.71 15.53 -5.09
CA HIS A 191 -14.68 15.37 -6.16
C HIS A 191 -16.03 14.81 -5.67
N LEU A 192 -16.02 13.81 -4.78
CA LEU A 192 -17.27 13.29 -4.20
C LEU A 192 -18.01 14.34 -3.38
N ALA A 193 -17.30 15.21 -2.67
CA ALA A 193 -17.93 16.31 -1.94
C ALA A 193 -18.52 17.38 -2.87
N GLU A 194 -17.85 17.71 -3.97
CA GLU A 194 -18.39 18.60 -5.01
C GLU A 194 -19.65 18.01 -5.64
N VAL A 195 -19.64 16.73 -6.02
CA VAL A 195 -20.82 16.05 -6.54
C VAL A 195 -21.96 16.02 -5.51
N ALA A 196 -21.64 15.87 -4.23
CA ALA A 196 -22.64 15.92 -3.17
C ALA A 196 -23.30 17.31 -3.11
N GLU A 197 -22.51 18.39 -3.15
CA GLU A 197 -23.02 19.76 -3.18
C GLU A 197 -23.91 20.02 -4.40
N GLU A 198 -23.46 19.64 -5.60
CA GLU A 198 -24.22 19.76 -6.85
C GLU A 198 -25.57 19.02 -6.83
N ASN A 199 -25.65 17.94 -6.06
CA ASN A 199 -26.85 17.11 -5.92
C ASN A 199 -27.62 17.37 -4.61
N SER A 200 -27.27 18.45 -3.87
CA SER A 200 -27.90 18.80 -2.60
C SER A 200 -27.87 17.67 -1.55
N ILE A 201 -26.78 16.89 -1.53
CA ILE A 201 -26.52 15.82 -0.58
C ILE A 201 -25.61 16.35 0.53
N GLU A 202 -26.10 16.34 1.76
CA GLU A 202 -25.32 16.76 2.94
C GLU A 202 -24.47 15.60 3.48
N LEU A 203 -23.13 15.75 3.37
CA LEU A 203 -22.15 14.80 3.91
C LEU A 203 -21.79 15.08 5.38
N SER A 204 -21.66 16.35 5.74
CA SER A 204 -21.33 16.75 7.12
C SER A 204 -22.43 16.35 8.09
N GLY A 205 -22.06 15.88 9.28
CA GLY A 205 -23.01 15.41 10.30
C GLY A 205 -23.66 14.06 10.00
N ARG A 206 -23.18 13.33 8.98
CA ARG A 206 -23.57 11.94 8.69
C ARG A 206 -22.67 10.93 9.43
N SER A 207 -22.82 9.65 9.09
CA SER A 207 -22.11 8.54 9.73
C SER A 207 -20.59 8.52 9.50
N VAL A 208 -20.10 9.16 8.43
CA VAL A 208 -18.68 9.15 8.07
C VAL A 208 -17.88 9.94 9.11
N ARG A 209 -17.01 9.24 9.82
CA ARG A 209 -16.13 9.83 10.85
C ARG A 209 -14.68 9.93 10.40
N LEU A 210 -14.27 9.12 9.41
CA LEU A 210 -12.88 8.99 9.00
C LEU A 210 -12.74 8.76 7.49
N LEU A 211 -11.85 9.51 6.87
CA LEU A 211 -11.30 9.23 5.54
C LEU A 211 -9.86 8.75 5.68
N VAL A 212 -9.58 7.56 5.14
CA VAL A 212 -8.20 7.07 4.96
C VAL A 212 -7.83 7.33 3.51
N VAL A 213 -6.96 8.31 3.29
CA VAL A 213 -6.58 8.73 1.94
C VAL A 213 -5.21 8.18 1.54
N ALA A 214 -5.05 7.83 0.26
CA ALA A 214 -3.79 7.26 -0.25
C ALA A 214 -3.65 7.46 -1.77
N GLY A 215 -2.46 7.12 -2.30
CA GLY A 215 -2.19 6.99 -3.73
C GLY A 215 -1.71 8.26 -4.43
N GLU A 216 -1.83 9.42 -3.79
CA GLU A 216 -1.34 10.71 -4.28
C GLU A 216 -1.15 11.69 -3.10
N PRO A 217 -0.33 12.75 -3.26
CA PRO A 217 -0.20 13.79 -2.25
C PRO A 217 -1.54 14.49 -2.00
N GLY A 218 -1.87 14.71 -0.72
CA GLY A 218 -3.03 15.51 -0.35
C GLY A 218 -3.44 15.32 1.10
N GLY A 219 -3.40 14.07 1.58
CA GLY A 219 -3.69 13.74 2.97
C GLY A 219 -2.82 14.51 3.94
N LEU A 220 -1.53 14.69 3.67
CA LEU A 220 -0.59 15.49 4.46
C LEU A 220 -0.42 16.96 4.00
N VAL A 221 -1.13 17.40 2.96
CA VAL A 221 -1.07 18.80 2.50
C VAL A 221 -2.06 19.63 3.32
N PRO A 222 -1.62 20.60 4.15
CA PRO A 222 -2.50 21.23 5.15
C PRO A 222 -3.79 21.84 4.57
N GLY A 223 -3.69 22.54 3.44
CA GLY A 223 -4.85 23.14 2.77
C GLY A 223 -5.84 22.10 2.23
N THR A 224 -5.32 21.04 1.58
CA THR A 224 -6.12 19.95 1.03
C THR A 224 -6.80 19.15 2.15
N ARG A 225 -6.04 18.76 3.19
CA ARG A 225 -6.56 18.05 4.36
C ARG A 225 -7.70 18.82 5.02
N LYS A 226 -7.47 20.11 5.31
CA LYS A 226 -8.48 20.97 5.94
C LYS A 226 -9.74 21.04 5.09
N ARG A 227 -9.60 21.24 3.78
CA ARG A 227 -10.75 21.31 2.86
C ARG A 227 -11.56 20.02 2.84
N ILE A 228 -10.91 18.86 2.78
CA ILE A 228 -11.59 17.55 2.84
C ILE A 228 -12.31 17.40 4.17
N ALA A 229 -11.64 17.69 5.30
CA ALA A 229 -12.22 17.53 6.62
C ALA A 229 -13.47 18.40 6.82
N GLU A 230 -13.46 19.65 6.35
CA GLU A 230 -14.60 20.57 6.41
C GLU A 230 -15.79 20.10 5.55
N LEU A 231 -15.51 19.65 4.33
CA LEU A 231 -16.55 19.19 3.39
C LEU A 231 -17.24 17.91 3.86
N TRP A 232 -16.47 16.98 4.43
CA TRP A 232 -16.99 15.70 4.90
C TRP A 232 -17.46 15.73 6.35
N GLY A 233 -17.03 16.72 7.15
CA GLY A 233 -17.25 16.72 8.59
C GLY A 233 -16.55 15.55 9.31
N ALA A 234 -15.39 15.13 8.80
CA ALA A 234 -14.72 13.89 9.21
C ALA A 234 -13.20 14.06 9.36
N GLU A 235 -12.57 13.20 10.14
CA GLU A 235 -11.10 13.14 10.23
C GLU A 235 -10.50 12.64 8.92
N VAL A 236 -9.31 13.12 8.56
CA VAL A 236 -8.57 12.67 7.37
C VAL A 236 -7.21 12.17 7.83
N ARG A 237 -6.89 10.92 7.49
CA ARG A 237 -5.59 10.31 7.78
C ARG A 237 -4.94 9.81 6.51
N ASP A 238 -3.64 10.07 6.38
CA ASP A 238 -2.87 9.69 5.20
C ASP A 238 -2.24 8.30 5.33
N HIS A 239 -2.16 7.59 4.21
CA HIS A 239 -1.42 6.35 4.05
C HIS A 239 -0.60 6.42 2.76
N HIS A 240 0.69 6.09 2.88
CA HIS A 240 1.59 6.02 1.74
C HIS A 240 2.06 4.59 1.49
N GLY A 241 2.00 4.20 0.21
CA GLY A 241 2.43 2.91 -0.27
C GLY A 241 2.65 2.92 -1.78
N MET A 242 3.18 1.82 -2.31
CA MET A 242 3.36 1.62 -3.74
C MET A 242 3.13 0.15 -4.11
N THR A 243 2.98 -0.13 -5.41
CA THR A 243 2.69 -1.49 -5.87
C THR A 243 3.81 -2.46 -5.52
N GLU A 244 5.04 -1.96 -5.58
CA GLU A 244 6.27 -2.73 -5.52
C GLU A 244 6.70 -3.12 -4.09
N ILE A 245 6.31 -2.36 -3.06
CA ILE A 245 6.69 -2.62 -1.65
C ILE A 245 5.51 -2.59 -0.66
N GLY A 246 4.29 -2.34 -1.16
CA GLY A 246 3.08 -2.26 -0.33
C GLY A 246 3.01 -1.04 0.57
N CYS A 247 2.50 -1.23 1.79
CA CYS A 247 2.32 -0.16 2.77
C CYS A 247 3.67 0.29 3.35
N VAL A 248 3.99 1.58 3.23
CA VAL A 248 5.27 2.14 3.71
C VAL A 248 5.06 2.90 5.01
N THR A 249 4.11 3.83 5.05
CA THR A 249 3.81 4.64 6.24
C THR A 249 2.31 4.89 6.38
N TYR A 250 1.88 5.20 7.59
CA TYR A 250 0.52 5.65 7.89
C TYR A 250 0.56 6.70 8.99
N GLU A 251 -0.44 7.56 9.01
CA GLU A 251 -0.63 8.56 10.07
C GLU A 251 -1.30 7.93 11.30
N SER A 252 -0.62 8.00 12.45
CA SER A 252 -1.13 7.46 13.71
C SER A 252 -2.23 8.35 14.30
N ARG A 253 -3.27 7.74 14.86
CA ARG A 253 -4.28 8.41 15.70
C ARG A 253 -3.65 9.16 16.87
N GLU A 254 -2.55 8.64 17.42
CA GLU A 254 -1.89 9.19 18.62
C GLU A 254 -0.95 10.36 18.30
N SER A 255 -0.54 10.52 17.04
CA SER A 255 0.37 11.57 16.60
C SER A 255 0.04 11.97 15.16
N PRO A 256 -1.09 12.68 14.95
CA PRO A 256 -1.46 13.18 13.63
C PRO A 256 -0.55 14.34 13.21
N GLY A 257 -0.23 14.42 11.92
CA GLY A 257 0.67 15.41 11.32
C GLY A 257 1.93 14.80 10.75
#